data_AF-A0A345ZWJ0-F1
#
_entry.id   AF-A0A345ZWJ0-F1
#
_cell.length_a   1.000
_cell.length_b   1.000
_cell.length_c   1.000
_cell.angle_alpha   90.00
_cell.angle_beta   90.00
_cell.angle_gamma   90.00
#
_symmetry.space_group_name_H-M   'P 1'
#
loop_
_entity.id
_entity.type
_entity.pdbx_description
1 polymer ?
#
loop_
_entity_poly.entity_id
_entity_poly.type
_entity_poly.pdbx_seq_one_letter_code
_entity_poly.pdbx_strand_id
1 'polypeptide(L)' 'MSAVAGSGTAWLSHPLAMVARFCAAFWQEVTRDAVRPYRPERHYMRGPGPAWQAKHGRMP' A
#
# COMPACT_ATOMS: atom_id res chain seq x y z
N MET A 1 -0.54 -17.04 -53.57
CA MET A 1 0.76 -16.73 -52.95
C MET A 1 0.47 -16.35 -51.51
N SER A 2 0.70 -17.27 -50.58
CA SER A 2 0.42 -17.05 -49.16
C SER A 2 1.72 -17.24 -48.38
N ALA A 3 2.08 -16.28 -47.52
CA ALA A 3 2.84 -16.55 -46.30
C ALA A 3 2.77 -15.32 -45.36
N VAL A 4 1.76 -15.36 -44.50
CA VAL A 4 1.79 -15.03 -43.07
C VAL A 4 2.88 -14.06 -42.63
N ALA A 5 2.51 -12.78 -42.57
CA ALA A 5 3.15 -11.84 -41.67
C ALA A 5 2.56 -12.04 -40.26
N GLY A 6 3.44 -12.16 -39.26
CA GLY A 6 3.09 -11.96 -37.86
C GLY A 6 3.17 -13.21 -37.00
N SER A 7 3.63 -13.01 -35.76
CA SER A 7 3.57 -13.95 -34.63
C SER A 7 4.82 -14.79 -34.35
N GLY A 8 6.00 -14.15 -34.29
CA GLY A 8 7.17 -14.74 -33.61
C GLY A 8 7.24 -14.38 -32.12
N THR A 9 6.73 -13.22 -31.70
CA THR A 9 6.89 -12.68 -30.34
C THR A 9 5.68 -12.85 -29.43
N ALA A 10 4.50 -13.12 -29.99
CA ALA A 10 3.26 -13.15 -29.21
C ALA A 10 3.19 -14.28 -28.17
N TRP A 11 3.94 -15.38 -28.32
CA TRP A 11 3.75 -16.58 -27.49
C TRP A 11 4.65 -16.65 -26.25
N LEU A 12 5.77 -15.92 -26.19
CA LEU A 12 6.62 -15.87 -24.99
C LEU A 12 6.17 -14.82 -23.95
N SER A 13 5.29 -13.89 -24.31
CA SER A 13 4.95 -12.72 -23.48
C SER A 13 3.78 -12.92 -22.50
N HIS A 14 2.97 -13.98 -22.67
CA HIS A 14 1.76 -14.21 -21.89
C HIS A 14 1.97 -14.40 -20.37
N PRO A 15 2.93 -15.22 -19.91
CA PRO A 15 3.08 -15.46 -18.47
C PRO A 15 3.65 -14.23 -17.74
N LEU A 16 4.61 -13.53 -18.34
CA LEU A 16 5.20 -12.32 -17.75
C LEU A 16 4.17 -11.18 -17.68
N ALA A 17 3.34 -11.02 -18.71
CA ALA A 17 2.26 -10.04 -18.70
C ALA A 17 1.22 -10.33 -17.61
N MET A 18 0.90 -11.61 -17.38
CA MET A 18 -0.02 -12.02 -16.32
C MET A 18 0.57 -11.73 -14.92
N VAL A 19 1.85 -12.06 -14.71
CA VAL A 19 2.55 -11.75 -13.46
C VAL A 19 2.62 -10.24 -13.20
N ALA A 20 3.00 -9.46 -14.21
CA ALA A 20 3.07 -8.00 -14.10
C ALA A 20 1.69 -7.39 -13.72
N ARG A 21 0.61 -7.91 -14.31
CA ARG A 21 -0.76 -7.47 -14.02
C ARG A 21 -1.19 -7.84 -12.59
N PHE A 22 -0.78 -8.99 -12.09
CA PHE A 22 -1.01 -9.39 -10.71
C PHE A 22 -0.26 -8.51 -9.71
N CYS A 23 1.03 -8.24 -9.98
CA CYS A 23 1.84 -7.33 -9.19
C CYS A 23 1.29 -5.90 -9.18
N ALA A 24 0.81 -5.41 -10.33
CA ALA A 24 0.20 -4.08 -10.43
C ALA A 24 -1.10 -3.99 -9.61
N ALA A 25 -1.96 -5.00 -9.68
CA ALA A 25 -3.20 -5.06 -8.89
C ALA A 25 -2.91 -5.14 -7.38
N PHE A 26 -1.93 -5.96 -6.98
CA PHE A 26 -1.49 -6.05 -5.59
C PHE A 26 -0.94 -4.70 -5.09
N TRP A 27 -0.06 -4.06 -5.89
CA TRP A 27 0.52 -2.77 -5.53
C TRP A 27 -0.53 -1.67 -5.39
N GLN A 28 -1.54 -1.66 -6.26
CA GLN A 28 -2.66 -0.73 -6.18
C GLN A 28 -3.44 -0.89 -4.88
N GLU A 29 -3.74 -2.12 -4.47
CA GLU A 29 -4.49 -2.40 -3.24
C GLU A 29 -3.68 -2.07 -1.98
N VAL A 30 -2.40 -2.45 -1.94
CA VAL A 30 -1.51 -2.13 -0.81
C VAL A 30 -1.35 -0.61 -0.66
N THR A 31 -1.17 0.10 -1.77
CA THR A 31 -0.96 1.56 -1.74
C THR A 31 -2.23 2.28 -1.25
N ARG A 32 -3.42 1.81 -1.66
CA ARG A 32 -4.70 2.39 -1.24
C ARG A 32 -4.84 2.52 0.28
N ASP A 33 -4.37 1.50 0.99
CA ASP A 33 -4.49 1.43 2.45
C ASP A 33 -3.30 2.06 3.18
N ALA A 34 -2.11 2.02 2.57
CA ALA A 34 -0.88 2.58 3.13
C ALA A 34 -0.86 4.12 3.11
N VAL A 35 -1.48 4.75 2.11
CA VAL A 35 -1.51 6.22 1.99
C VAL A 35 -2.68 6.86 2.73
N ARG A 36 -3.42 6.11 3.56
CA ARG A 36 -4.48 6.69 4.37
C ARG A 36 -3.89 7.75 5.30
N PRO A 37 -4.50 8.95 5.38
CA PRO A 37 -4.04 9.98 6.30
C PRO A 37 -3.94 9.43 7.72
N TYR A 38 -2.75 9.51 8.32
CA TYR A 38 -2.58 9.17 9.72
C TYR A 38 -3.51 10.07 10.53
N ARG A 39 -4.49 9.47 11.22
CA ARG A 39 -5.45 10.16 12.08
C ARG A 39 -5.03 10.03 13.54
N PRO A 40 -4.13 10.90 14.04
CA PRO A 40 -3.72 10.90 15.43
C PRO A 40 -4.92 11.01 16.37
N GLU A 41 -6.01 11.68 15.96
CA GLU A 41 -7.27 11.81 16.70
C GLU A 41 -7.82 10.48 17.26
N ARG A 42 -7.59 9.33 16.61
CA ARG A 42 -8.02 8.01 17.14
C ARG A 42 -7.10 7.47 18.24
N HIS A 43 -5.88 7.99 18.33
CA HIS A 43 -4.79 7.48 19.16
C HIS A 43 -4.49 8.42 20.35
N TYR A 44 -4.83 9.70 20.22
CA TYR A 44 -4.60 10.74 21.24
C TYR A 44 -5.79 11.01 22.18
N MET A 45 -6.85 10.19 22.15
CA MET A 45 -7.96 10.32 23.12
C MET A 45 -7.67 9.66 24.47
N ARG A 46 -6.54 8.96 24.61
CA ARG A 46 -5.94 8.72 25.92
C ARG A 46 -5.19 9.99 26.27
N GLY A 47 -5.81 10.85 27.07
CA GLY A 47 -5.14 12.00 27.67
C GLY A 47 -3.82 11.60 28.34
N PRO A 48 -3.04 12.58 28.82
CA PRO A 48 -1.72 12.31 29.35
C PRO A 48 -1.73 11.14 30.34
N GLY A 49 -0.99 10.08 30.02
CA GLY A 49 -0.97 8.87 30.83
C GLY A 49 -0.39 9.12 32.23
N PRO A 50 -0.50 8.16 33.16
CA PRO A 50 -0.05 8.30 34.55
C PRO A 50 1.42 8.76 34.66
N ALA A 51 2.28 8.31 33.74
CA ALA A 51 3.69 8.70 33.68
C ALA A 51 3.91 10.19 33.30
N TRP A 52 2.97 10.79 32.56
CA TRP A 52 3.00 12.22 32.25
C TRP A 52 2.49 13.04 33.45
N GLN A 53 1.42 12.56 34.10
CA GLN A 53 0.86 13.20 35.31
C GLN A 53 1.83 13.18 36.49
N ALA A 54 2.59 12.09 36.69
CA ALA A 54 3.62 12.04 37.72
C ALA A 54 4.73 13.09 37.54
N LYS A 55 4.96 13.55 36.30
CA LYS A 55 5.98 14.55 35.96
C LYS A 55 5.48 15.99 36.00
N HIS A 56 4.19 16.22 35.70
CA HIS A 56 3.65 17.57 35.47
C HIS A 56 2.40 17.91 36.31
N GLY A 57 1.71 16.91 36.87
CA GLY A 57 0.47 17.08 37.64
C GLY A 57 0.67 17.65 39.04
N ARG A 58 1.91 17.96 39.42
CA ARG A 58 2.24 18.70 40.63
C ARG A 58 2.57 20.14 40.24
N MET A 59 1.55 20.87 39.82
CA MET A 59 1.57 22.33 39.92
C MET A 59 0.68 22.72 41.13
N PRO A 60 1.11 23.71 41.95
CA PRO A 60 0.59 24.00 43.29
C PRO A 60 -0.89 24.38 43.33
#